data_AF-A0A2W4T1P2-F1
#
_entry.id   AF-A0A2W4T1P2-F1
#
_cell.length_a   1.000
_cell.length_b   1.000
_cell.length_c   1.000
_cell.angle_alpha   90.00
_cell.angle_beta   90.00
_cell.angle_gamma   90.00
#
_symmetry.space_group_name_H-M   'P 1'
#
loop_
_entity.id
_entity.type
_entity.pdbx_description
1 polymer ?
#
loop_
_entity_poly.entity_id
_entity_poly.type
_entity_poly.pdbx_seq_one_letter_code
_entity_poly.pdbx_strand_id
1 'polypeptide(L)'
;MSQALSAVFTRWRYHPQRDVLIAEAHARPFTPLVGPALITRIATLSGQAGEEADRVHMAALCRRLGQPEPGPNSRWCVLDAGPWRVRWERHTELSTWTFFRAPSGTTPFAESALDLVPEDWLSAFPGEVLVATRLEVWPEVDERSAAALFGLEVVGARLADGAAIALTDFRPDAQGMTRYLMLAHAGDAALTGRLVQSLLEIETYRLMALLAFPVAGQTASALGTIEATAAELAHKLAEDADPEADRLLLDRLAALAGETEALIGRTSFRFGAASAYHGIVRERIDMLRETHIDGLLTLGEFMQRRLDPAMRTCDATAERQRATIDRIARMAQMLNTRVEVAAEATSAALLASMDKRAGMQLKLQQTVEGLSTAAIAYYAVGLLFFPLKALEAIWPRFSATVAVGIAAPLVVILVWRSLYSWRRKLERDSTPRNERRP
;
A
#
# COMPACT_ATOMS: atom_id res chain seq x y z
N MET A 1 49.12 17.37 51.20
CA MET A 1 48.95 16.06 50.56
C MET A 1 47.80 16.16 49.58
N SER A 2 48.10 16.42 48.31
CA SER A 2 47.15 16.63 47.22
C SER A 2 46.83 15.29 46.59
N GLN A 3 45.61 14.76 46.78
CA GLN A 3 45.14 13.60 46.03
C GLN A 3 44.71 14.05 44.63
N ALA A 4 45.52 13.70 43.64
CA ALA A 4 45.15 13.79 42.25
C ALA A 4 44.05 12.75 41.95
N LEU A 5 42.83 13.23 41.70
CA LEU A 5 41.77 12.44 41.09
C LEU A 5 42.22 12.09 39.67
N SER A 6 42.69 10.86 39.48
CA SER A 6 42.95 10.29 38.17
C SER A 6 41.63 10.18 37.41
N ALA A 7 41.36 11.11 36.51
CA ALA A 7 40.23 11.03 35.60
C ALA A 7 40.46 9.85 34.66
N VAL A 8 39.69 8.77 34.84
CA VAL A 8 39.63 7.66 33.90
C VAL A 8 38.97 8.15 32.63
N PHE A 9 39.75 8.66 31.67
CA PHE A 9 39.29 8.90 30.31
C PHE A 9 39.12 7.55 29.62
N THR A 10 37.94 6.97 29.72
CA THR A 10 37.60 5.82 28.89
C THR A 10 37.47 6.27 27.44
N ARG A 11 38.32 5.72 26.56
CA ARG A 11 38.22 5.90 25.10
C ARG A 11 37.12 4.99 24.54
N TRP A 12 35.87 5.44 24.64
CA TRP A 12 34.75 4.78 23.97
C TRP A 12 34.83 5.05 22.46
N ARG A 13 34.73 4.00 21.64
CA ARG A 13 34.49 4.15 20.20
C ARG A 13 32.98 4.28 19.98
N TYR A 14 32.47 5.50 19.99
CA TYR A 14 31.06 5.75 19.75
C TYR A 14 30.67 5.45 18.30
N HIS A 15 29.41 5.05 18.11
CA HIS A 15 28.83 4.89 16.78
C HIS A 15 28.85 6.24 16.03
N PRO A 16 29.19 6.28 14.72
CA PRO A 16 29.33 7.54 13.97
C PRO A 16 28.07 8.41 13.97
N GLN A 17 26.88 7.81 14.08
CA GLN A 17 25.61 8.53 14.11
C GLN A 17 25.16 8.96 15.50
N ARG A 18 25.88 8.58 16.58
CA ARG A 18 25.43 8.79 17.96
C ARG A 18 25.03 10.25 18.21
N ASP A 19 25.90 11.18 17.85
CA ASP A 19 25.69 12.59 18.19
C ASP A 19 24.57 13.21 17.33
N VAL A 20 24.42 12.77 16.08
CA VAL A 20 23.28 13.16 15.22
C VAL A 20 21.96 12.67 15.80
N LEU A 21 21.90 11.41 16.26
CA LEU A 21 20.71 10.84 16.88
C LEU A 21 20.35 11.51 18.21
N ILE A 22 21.36 11.84 19.03
CA ILE A 22 21.16 12.59 20.28
C ILE A 22 20.69 14.01 19.98
N ALA A 23 21.29 14.67 18.99
CA ALA A 23 20.89 16.01 18.58
C ALA A 23 19.44 16.02 18.06
N GLU A 24 19.01 15.01 17.30
CA GLU A 24 17.63 14.89 16.81
C GLU A 24 16.62 14.88 17.96
N ALA A 25 16.89 14.13 19.03
CA ALA A 25 16.02 14.09 20.22
C ALA A 25 15.88 15.45 20.93
N HIS A 26 16.85 16.36 20.76
CA HIS A 26 16.86 17.70 21.35
C HIS A 26 16.59 18.81 20.33
N ALA A 27 16.36 18.48 19.06
CA ALA A 27 16.31 19.46 17.98
C ALA A 27 15.10 20.41 18.07
N ARG A 28 14.09 20.10 18.89
CA ARG A 28 12.83 20.86 19.00
C ARG A 28 12.42 21.08 20.46
N PRO A 29 13.15 21.91 21.22
CA PRO A 29 12.77 22.20 22.60
C PRO A 29 11.44 22.99 22.62
N PHE A 30 10.61 22.69 23.63
CA PHE A 30 9.42 23.49 23.93
C PHE A 30 9.83 24.95 24.15
N THR A 31 9.02 25.90 23.67
CA THR A 31 9.24 27.33 23.94
C THR A 31 8.60 27.66 25.30
N PRO A 32 9.38 27.96 26.35
CA PRO A 32 8.80 28.40 27.62
C PRO A 32 8.02 29.69 27.39
N LEU A 33 6.85 29.79 28.01
CA LEU A 33 5.92 30.89 27.79
C LEU A 33 5.43 31.44 29.13
N VAL A 34 5.61 32.75 29.36
CA VAL A 34 5.08 33.44 30.53
C VAL A 34 3.89 34.29 30.09
N GLY A 35 2.75 34.13 30.78
CA GLY A 35 1.55 34.94 30.53
C GLY A 35 1.64 36.34 31.15
N PRO A 36 0.88 37.33 30.65
CA PRO A 36 -0.04 37.19 29.52
C PRO A 36 0.70 37.15 28.17
N ALA A 37 0.19 36.36 27.23
CA ALA A 37 0.83 36.14 25.94
C ALA A 37 -0.19 35.93 24.81
N LEU A 38 0.09 36.54 23.67
CA LEU A 38 -0.66 36.39 22.42
C LEU A 38 0.10 35.43 21.51
N ILE A 39 -0.59 34.41 21.01
CA ILE A 39 -0.03 33.42 20.11
C ILE A 39 -0.91 33.32 18.87
N THR A 40 -0.29 33.30 17.70
CA THR A 40 -0.99 32.99 16.46
C THR A 40 -0.24 31.90 15.72
N ARG A 41 -0.93 30.81 15.38
CA ARG A 41 -0.38 29.75 14.54
C ARG A 41 -1.03 29.76 13.18
N ILE A 42 -0.21 29.81 12.15
CA ILE A 42 -0.61 29.56 10.76
C ILE A 42 0.01 28.22 10.34
N ALA A 43 -0.77 27.33 9.73
CA ALA A 43 -0.25 26.13 9.09
C ALA A 43 -0.55 26.17 7.58
N THR A 44 0.52 26.06 6.78
CA THR A 44 0.44 26.10 5.31
C THR A 44 0.73 24.74 4.70
N LEU A 45 -0.07 24.36 3.70
CA LEU A 45 0.11 23.17 2.88
C LEU A 45 0.95 23.51 1.66
N SER A 46 2.27 23.37 1.80
CA SER A 46 3.21 23.52 0.68
C SER A 46 3.59 22.17 0.03
N GLY A 47 3.00 21.06 0.50
CA GLY A 47 3.24 19.71 -0.01
C GLY A 47 4.65 19.20 0.29
N GLN A 48 5.00 17.96 -0.07
CA GLN A 48 6.30 17.37 0.29
C GLN A 48 7.51 18.08 -0.34
N ALA A 49 7.32 18.68 -1.52
CA ALA A 49 8.35 19.43 -2.23
C ALA A 49 8.45 20.92 -1.81
N GLY A 50 7.60 21.39 -0.90
CA GLY A 50 7.50 22.80 -0.51
C GLY A 50 8.61 23.32 0.39
N GLU A 51 9.52 22.45 0.87
CA GLU A 51 10.54 22.81 1.88
C GLU A 51 11.42 23.99 1.47
N GLU A 52 11.85 24.05 0.21
CA GLU A 52 12.67 25.16 -0.29
C GLU A 52 11.91 26.49 -0.22
N ALA A 53 10.65 26.49 -0.68
CA ALA A 53 9.84 27.70 -0.71
C ALA A 53 9.55 28.22 0.71
N ASP A 54 9.22 27.31 1.64
CA ASP A 54 9.02 27.63 3.05
C ASP A 54 10.31 28.23 3.65
N ARG A 55 11.46 27.62 3.38
CA ARG A 55 12.75 28.10 3.92
C ARG A 55 13.15 29.46 3.34
N VAL A 56 12.98 29.66 2.04
CA VAL A 56 13.24 30.95 1.37
C VAL A 56 12.32 32.04 1.93
N HIS A 57 11.06 31.72 2.19
CA HIS A 57 10.11 32.65 2.79
C HIS A 57 10.54 33.08 4.21
N MET A 58 10.97 32.14 5.05
CA MET A 58 11.53 32.43 6.37
C MET A 58 12.83 33.25 6.28
N ALA A 59 13.74 32.88 5.37
CA ALA A 59 15.00 33.59 5.16
C ALA A 59 14.79 35.05 4.71
N ALA A 60 13.77 35.32 3.90
CA ALA A 60 13.41 36.68 3.50
C ALA A 60 13.05 37.56 4.70
N LEU A 61 12.31 37.02 5.68
CA LEU A 61 12.00 37.72 6.93
C LEU A 61 13.25 37.95 7.79
N CYS A 62 14.09 36.92 7.94
CA CYS A 62 15.38 37.05 8.64
C CYS A 62 16.21 38.17 8.04
N ARG A 63 16.38 38.20 6.72
CA ARG A 63 17.16 39.21 6.00
C ARG A 63 16.61 40.61 6.20
N ARG A 64 15.28 40.78 6.11
CA ARG A 64 14.62 42.08 6.33
C ARG A 64 14.84 42.63 7.73
N LEU A 65 14.96 41.75 8.72
CA LEU A 65 15.14 42.13 10.13
C LEU A 65 16.61 42.05 10.60
N GLY A 66 17.56 41.77 9.70
CA GLY A 66 18.98 41.66 10.03
C GLY A 66 19.32 40.47 10.93
N GLN A 67 18.51 39.42 10.92
CA GLN A 67 18.68 38.20 11.72
C GLN A 67 19.35 37.07 10.91
N PRO A 68 19.99 36.08 11.56
CA PRO A 68 20.55 34.92 10.89
C PRO A 68 19.50 34.12 10.09
N GLU A 69 19.82 33.78 8.85
CA GLU A 69 18.97 32.95 8.00
C GLU A 69 19.03 31.46 8.41
N PRO A 70 17.96 30.68 8.18
CA PRO A 70 18.00 29.23 8.35
C PRO A 70 19.07 28.59 7.45
N GLY A 71 19.74 27.56 7.96
CA GLY A 71 20.71 26.80 7.18
C GLY A 71 20.06 26.00 6.04
N PRO A 72 20.84 25.51 5.06
CA PRO A 72 20.31 24.90 3.84
C PRO A 72 19.47 23.63 4.06
N ASN A 73 19.65 22.94 5.20
CA ASN A 73 18.87 21.74 5.58
C ASN A 73 18.07 21.98 6.88
N SER A 74 17.91 23.23 7.30
CA SER A 74 17.18 23.55 8.53
C SER A 74 15.69 23.30 8.33
N ARG A 75 15.13 22.44 9.17
CA ARG A 75 13.69 22.13 9.22
C ARG A 75 12.93 22.98 10.23
N TRP A 76 13.59 23.91 10.89
CA TRP A 76 12.97 24.87 11.79
C TRP A 76 13.87 26.10 11.92
N CYS A 77 13.27 27.22 12.30
CA CYS A 77 13.97 28.45 12.62
C CYS A 77 13.18 29.23 13.66
N VAL A 78 13.87 29.94 14.55
CA VAL A 78 13.27 30.91 15.45
C VAL A 78 13.88 32.26 15.13
N LEU A 79 13.03 33.25 14.86
CA LEU A 79 13.41 34.64 14.70
C LEU A 79 12.83 35.44 15.85
N ASP A 80 13.71 36.15 16.56
CA ASP A 80 13.33 37.11 17.59
C ASP A 80 13.45 38.52 17.02
N ALA A 81 12.34 39.24 16.92
CA ALA A 81 12.28 40.61 16.40
C ALA A 81 12.30 41.66 17.52
N GLY A 82 12.37 41.26 18.79
CA GLY A 82 12.23 42.13 19.96
C GLY A 82 10.83 42.04 20.56
N PRO A 83 9.86 42.87 20.13
CA PRO A 83 8.51 42.88 20.72
C PRO A 83 7.68 41.66 20.31
N TRP A 84 8.09 40.93 19.27
CA TRP A 84 7.46 39.69 18.84
C TRP A 84 8.51 38.68 18.36
N ARG A 85 8.12 37.41 18.30
CA ARG A 85 8.94 36.30 17.83
C ARG A 85 8.14 35.43 16.90
N VAL A 86 8.79 34.80 15.92
CA VAL A 86 8.19 33.73 15.11
C VAL A 86 9.03 32.47 15.18
N ARG A 87 8.35 31.32 15.29
CA ARG A 87 8.92 29.98 15.14
C ARG A 87 8.34 29.35 13.88
N TRP A 88 9.20 29.03 12.92
CA TRP A 88 8.87 28.24 11.74
C TRP A 88 9.29 26.79 11.95
N GLU A 89 8.43 25.84 11.61
CA GLU A 89 8.76 24.41 11.59
C GLU A 89 8.25 23.75 10.30
N ARG A 90 9.10 22.90 9.74
CA ARG A 90 8.84 22.11 8.53
C ARG A 90 8.54 20.67 8.90
N HIS A 91 7.33 20.24 8.54
CA HIS A 91 6.88 18.85 8.66
C HIS A 91 6.89 18.19 7.27
N THR A 92 6.28 17.01 7.14
CA THR A 92 6.32 16.24 5.89
C THR A 92 5.57 16.93 4.75
N GLU A 93 4.33 17.38 4.97
CA GLU A 93 3.50 18.02 3.93
C GLU A 93 3.02 19.44 4.27
N LEU A 94 3.38 19.95 5.45
CA LEU A 94 2.97 21.27 5.95
C LEU A 94 4.13 22.00 6.64
N SER A 95 4.00 23.32 6.73
CA SER A 95 4.81 24.17 7.61
C SER A 95 3.95 24.90 8.63
N THR A 96 4.44 25.02 9.87
CA THR A 96 3.80 25.81 10.91
C THR A 96 4.60 27.08 11.18
N TRP A 97 3.87 28.17 11.40
CA TRP A 97 4.39 29.51 11.66
C TRP A 97 3.71 29.99 12.95
N THR A 98 4.45 29.97 14.06
CA THR A 98 3.91 30.34 15.37
C THR A 98 4.49 31.68 15.81
N PHE A 99 3.64 32.68 15.88
CA PHE A 99 3.97 34.04 16.31
C PHE A 99 3.65 34.20 17.79
N PHE A 100 4.53 34.88 18.51
CA PHE A 100 4.42 35.16 19.93
C PHE A 100 4.58 36.65 20.16
N ARG A 101 3.72 37.24 20.98
CA ARG A 101 3.78 38.65 21.40
C ARG A 101 3.25 38.80 22.81
N ALA A 102 3.80 39.74 23.59
CA ALA A 102 3.13 40.18 24.81
C ALA A 102 1.99 41.17 24.45
N PRO A 103 0.81 41.11 25.11
CA PRO A 103 -0.22 42.11 24.91
C PRO A 103 0.20 43.45 25.52
N SER A 104 -0.34 44.54 24.97
CA SER A 104 -0.20 45.89 25.53
C SER A 104 -1.38 46.28 26.43
N GLY A 105 -2.55 45.70 26.19
CA GLY A 105 -3.76 45.87 27.00
C GLY A 105 -4.06 44.68 27.92
N THR A 106 -5.26 44.68 28.50
CA THR A 106 -5.78 43.64 29.40
C THR A 106 -7.04 42.96 28.88
N THR A 107 -7.47 43.30 27.66
CA THR A 107 -8.69 42.77 27.05
C THR A 107 -8.34 41.59 26.14
N PRO A 108 -8.82 40.36 26.44
CA PRO A 108 -8.61 39.22 25.55
C PRO A 108 -9.14 39.47 24.15
N PHE A 109 -8.43 38.98 23.14
CA PHE A 109 -8.75 39.03 21.71
C PHE A 109 -8.80 40.42 21.07
N ALA A 110 -8.48 41.49 21.81
CA ALA A 110 -8.39 42.85 21.27
C ALA A 110 -7.15 43.09 20.39
N GLU A 111 -6.12 42.25 20.55
CA GLU A 111 -4.80 42.37 19.95
C GLU A 111 -4.37 41.03 19.32
N SER A 112 -3.58 41.03 18.25
CA SER A 112 -3.09 39.79 17.61
C SER A 112 -1.58 39.67 17.72
N ALA A 113 -1.05 38.45 17.80
CA ALA A 113 0.40 38.23 17.70
C ALA A 113 0.96 38.68 16.34
N LEU A 114 0.10 38.90 15.35
CA LEU A 114 0.45 39.34 14.01
C LEU A 114 0.56 40.86 13.82
N ASP A 115 0.03 41.72 14.70
CA ASP A 115 -0.12 43.16 14.35
C ASP A 115 1.22 43.89 14.11
N LEU A 116 2.35 43.33 14.58
CA LEU A 116 3.69 43.90 14.40
C LEU A 116 4.50 43.20 13.31
N VAL A 117 3.92 42.20 12.64
CA VAL A 117 4.59 41.42 11.58
C VAL A 117 4.32 42.11 10.23
N PRO A 118 5.31 42.21 9.32
CA PRO A 118 5.10 42.84 8.03
C PRO A 118 3.96 42.21 7.22
N GLU A 119 2.93 43.00 6.89
CA GLU A 119 1.72 42.55 6.20
C GLU A 119 1.98 41.97 4.81
N ASP A 120 2.92 42.59 4.07
CA ASP A 120 3.35 42.13 2.74
C ASP A 120 4.00 40.75 2.78
N TRP A 121 4.71 40.45 3.88
CA TRP A 121 5.30 39.13 4.09
C TRP A 121 4.23 38.10 4.50
N LEU A 122 3.32 38.46 5.42
CA LEU A 122 2.20 37.59 5.81
C LEU A 122 1.29 37.21 4.63
N SER A 123 1.15 38.11 3.65
CA SER A 123 0.33 37.87 2.45
C SER A 123 1.01 36.97 1.41
N ALA A 124 2.28 36.61 1.63
CA ALA A 124 3.11 35.87 0.68
C ALA A 124 3.51 34.47 1.17
N PHE A 125 2.73 33.87 2.09
CA PHE A 125 2.99 32.52 2.58
C PHE A 125 3.04 31.50 1.42
N PRO A 126 4.03 30.60 1.40
CA PRO A 126 4.05 29.49 0.46
C PRO A 126 2.95 28.46 0.80
N GLY A 127 2.26 27.99 -0.24
CA GLY A 127 1.20 26.99 -0.11
C GLY A 127 -0.15 27.57 0.35
N GLU A 128 -1.07 26.68 0.69
CA GLU A 128 -2.44 27.04 1.10
C GLU A 128 -2.57 27.08 2.63
N VAL A 129 -3.16 28.14 3.19
CA VAL A 129 -3.43 28.20 4.64
C VAL A 129 -4.57 27.25 4.99
N LEU A 130 -4.28 26.20 5.74
CA LEU A 130 -5.30 25.27 6.25
C LEU A 130 -5.74 25.64 7.68
N VAL A 131 -4.80 26.08 8.51
CA VAL A 131 -5.03 26.34 9.94
C VAL A 131 -4.62 27.77 10.22
N ALA A 132 -5.52 28.53 10.85
CA ALA A 132 -5.20 29.80 11.47
C ALA A 132 -5.82 29.81 12.86
N THR A 133 -4.99 29.93 13.89
CA THR A 133 -5.41 29.79 15.29
C THR A 133 -4.85 30.92 16.12
N ARG A 134 -5.70 31.61 16.86
CA ARG A 134 -5.31 32.56 17.90
C ARG A 134 -5.47 31.90 19.25
N LEU A 135 -4.38 31.84 20.01
CA LEU A 135 -4.38 31.36 21.38
C LEU A 135 -3.86 32.46 22.27
N GLU A 136 -4.62 32.83 23.28
CA GLU A 136 -4.17 33.79 24.27
C GLU A 136 -4.04 33.15 25.63
N VAL A 137 -2.95 33.48 26.33
CA VAL A 137 -2.70 33.08 27.69
C VAL A 137 -2.91 34.29 28.58
N TRP A 138 -3.78 34.15 29.57
CA TRP A 138 -4.09 35.20 30.54
C TRP A 138 -3.98 34.64 31.97
N PRO A 139 -3.73 35.51 32.97
CA PRO A 139 -3.83 35.09 34.36
C PRO A 139 -5.25 34.56 34.66
N GLU A 140 -5.34 33.74 35.70
CA GLU A 140 -6.60 33.15 36.13
C GLU A 140 -7.66 34.21 36.45
N VAL A 141 -8.84 34.03 35.86
CA VAL A 141 -10.06 34.83 36.09
C VAL A 141 -11.25 33.89 36.27
N ASP A 142 -12.41 34.45 36.64
CA ASP A 142 -13.65 33.69 36.75
C ASP A 142 -13.97 32.90 35.47
N GLU A 143 -14.09 31.57 35.59
CA GLU A 143 -14.31 30.63 34.49
C GLU A 143 -15.55 31.00 33.65
N ARG A 144 -16.61 31.42 34.32
CA ARG A 144 -17.88 31.77 33.69
C ARG A 144 -17.76 33.04 32.85
N SER A 145 -17.04 34.03 33.36
CA SER A 145 -16.74 35.28 32.65
C SER A 145 -15.84 35.02 31.43
N ALA A 146 -14.85 34.12 31.55
CA ALA A 146 -14.00 33.73 30.44
C ALA A 146 -14.76 32.94 29.36
N ALA A 147 -15.66 32.03 29.77
CA ALA A 147 -16.51 31.28 28.83
C ALA A 147 -17.45 32.21 28.04
N ALA A 148 -17.90 33.31 28.64
CA ALA A 148 -18.77 34.29 27.98
C ALA A 148 -18.10 35.07 26.81
N LEU A 149 -16.77 34.95 26.65
CA LEU A 149 -16.04 35.49 25.49
C LEU A 149 -16.25 34.67 24.20
N PHE A 150 -16.78 33.46 24.36
CA PHE A 150 -17.14 32.55 23.28
C PHE A 150 -18.65 32.58 23.07
N GLY A 151 -19.08 32.17 21.86
CA GLY A 151 -20.48 32.14 21.50
C GLY A 151 -21.24 30.98 22.16
N LEU A 152 -22.12 30.35 21.40
CA LEU A 152 -22.83 29.14 21.83
C LEU A 152 -21.91 27.91 21.65
N GLU A 153 -22.05 26.91 22.54
CA GLU A 153 -21.31 25.63 22.51
C GLU A 153 -19.82 25.72 22.86
N VAL A 154 -19.49 26.45 23.93
CA VAL A 154 -18.12 26.49 24.47
C VAL A 154 -17.68 25.09 24.92
N VAL A 155 -16.47 24.72 24.51
CA VAL A 155 -15.73 23.55 24.96
C VAL A 155 -14.69 24.03 25.95
N GLY A 156 -14.56 23.32 27.07
CA GLY A 156 -13.66 23.74 28.13
C GLY A 156 -13.25 22.61 29.04
N ALA A 157 -12.00 22.63 29.48
CA ALA A 157 -11.49 21.70 30.47
C ALA A 157 -10.41 22.33 31.35
N ARG A 158 -10.29 21.81 32.57
CA ARG A 158 -9.11 22.05 33.42
C ARG A 158 -8.00 21.11 32.97
N LEU A 159 -6.79 21.63 32.82
CA LEU A 159 -5.63 20.93 32.29
C LEU A 159 -4.60 20.71 33.40
N ALA A 160 -3.78 19.67 33.24
CA ALA A 160 -2.64 19.36 34.11
C ALA A 160 -3.00 19.45 35.61
N ASP A 161 -4.00 18.66 36.03
CA ASP A 161 -4.49 18.61 37.42
C ASP A 161 -4.99 19.97 37.97
N GLY A 162 -5.51 20.82 37.08
CA GLY A 162 -6.07 22.13 37.46
C GLY A 162 -5.07 23.29 37.40
N ALA A 163 -3.86 23.09 36.88
CA ALA A 163 -2.87 24.15 36.72
C ALA A 163 -3.23 25.20 35.67
N ALA A 164 -4.12 24.85 34.73
CA ALA A 164 -4.63 25.75 33.72
C ALA A 164 -6.06 25.37 33.31
N ILE A 165 -6.73 26.28 32.62
CA ILE A 165 -8.03 26.09 32.00
C ILE A 165 -7.90 26.45 30.54
N ALA A 166 -8.42 25.62 29.64
CA ALA A 166 -8.53 25.95 28.23
C ALA A 166 -9.99 26.03 27.82
N LEU A 167 -10.31 27.04 27.01
CA LEU A 167 -11.63 27.32 26.46
C LEU A 167 -11.50 27.56 24.95
N THR A 168 -12.43 26.99 24.18
CA THR A 168 -12.55 27.21 22.73
C THR A 168 -13.98 26.90 22.28
N ASP A 169 -14.39 27.42 21.13
CA ASP A 169 -15.61 26.99 20.43
C ASP A 169 -15.29 26.22 19.14
N PHE A 170 -13.99 26.01 18.82
CA PHE A 170 -13.51 25.45 17.56
C PHE A 170 -14.05 26.14 16.30
N ARG A 171 -14.46 27.41 16.41
CA ARG A 171 -15.04 28.19 15.31
C ARG A 171 -14.12 29.35 14.93
N PRO A 172 -14.13 29.73 13.64
CA PRO A 172 -13.43 30.92 13.20
C PRO A 172 -14.08 32.17 13.80
N ASP A 173 -13.25 33.12 14.20
CA ASP A 173 -13.65 34.49 14.53
C ASP A 173 -13.94 35.32 13.25
N ALA A 174 -14.18 36.62 13.42
CA ALA A 174 -14.42 37.53 12.31
C ALA A 174 -13.23 37.65 11.34
N GLN A 175 -12.03 37.26 11.77
CA GLN A 175 -10.80 37.23 10.98
C GLN A 175 -10.53 35.83 10.39
N GLY A 176 -11.44 34.87 10.58
CA GLY A 176 -11.30 33.50 10.06
C GLY A 176 -10.42 32.60 10.92
N MET A 177 -10.04 33.00 12.14
CA MET A 177 -9.11 32.26 12.98
C MET A 177 -9.83 31.53 14.13
N THR A 178 -9.51 30.26 14.36
CA THR A 178 -10.01 29.52 15.53
C THR A 178 -9.45 30.15 16.79
N ARG A 179 -10.29 30.39 17.80
CA ARG A 179 -9.88 31.00 19.07
C ARG A 179 -9.70 29.98 20.20
N TYR A 180 -8.63 30.16 20.95
CA TYR A 180 -8.37 29.50 22.22
C TYR A 180 -8.06 30.55 23.28
N LEU A 181 -8.63 30.36 24.46
CA LEU A 181 -8.26 31.09 25.66
C LEU A 181 -7.72 30.10 26.67
N MET A 182 -6.50 30.33 27.15
CA MET A 182 -5.93 29.57 28.24
C MET A 182 -5.75 30.48 29.46
N LEU A 183 -6.38 30.12 30.56
CA LEU A 183 -6.16 30.74 31.86
C LEU A 183 -5.13 29.90 32.61
N ALA A 184 -4.03 30.50 33.05
CA ALA A 184 -2.98 29.78 33.76
C ALA A 184 -2.44 30.60 34.93
N HIS A 185 -2.09 29.91 36.02
CA HIS A 185 -1.36 30.55 37.11
C HIS A 185 0.05 30.93 36.66
N ALA A 186 0.50 32.14 36.99
CA ALA A 186 1.85 32.59 36.67
C ALA A 186 2.86 31.83 37.52
N GLY A 187 3.65 30.92 36.92
CA GLY A 187 4.72 30.24 37.67
C GLY A 187 5.54 29.23 36.89
N ASP A 188 4.94 28.44 36.00
CA ASP A 188 5.65 27.40 35.24
C ASP A 188 5.60 27.67 33.74
N ALA A 189 6.58 28.46 33.26
CA ALA A 189 6.71 28.80 31.85
C ALA A 189 6.86 27.55 30.95
N ALA A 190 7.48 26.48 31.47
CA ALA A 190 7.68 25.26 30.70
C ALA A 190 6.36 24.49 30.55
N LEU A 191 5.56 24.38 31.62
CA LEU A 191 4.23 23.79 31.56
C LEU A 191 3.30 24.59 30.64
N THR A 192 3.23 25.92 30.81
CA THR A 192 2.43 26.79 29.95
C THR A 192 2.81 26.61 28.48
N GLY A 193 4.10 26.61 28.16
CA GLY A 193 4.59 26.36 26.80
C GLY A 193 4.17 25.00 26.23
N ARG A 194 4.26 23.93 27.03
CA ARG A 194 3.81 22.58 26.63
C ARG A 194 2.31 22.53 26.36
N LEU A 195 1.48 23.13 27.23
CA LEU A 195 0.03 23.15 27.07
C LEU A 195 -0.39 23.94 25.82
N VAL A 196 0.18 25.14 25.61
CA VAL A 196 -0.06 25.94 24.41
C VAL A 196 0.33 25.16 23.16
N GLN A 197 1.49 24.50 23.16
CA GLN A 197 1.91 23.69 22.03
C GLN A 197 0.94 22.54 21.76
N SER A 198 0.51 21.81 22.79
CA SER A 198 -0.48 20.73 22.66
C SER A 198 -1.81 21.21 22.09
N LEU A 199 -2.35 22.35 22.56
CA LEU A 199 -3.60 22.91 22.06
C LEU A 199 -3.50 23.29 20.58
N LEU A 200 -2.42 23.96 20.20
CA LEU A 200 -2.20 24.36 18.82
C LEU A 200 -1.90 23.15 17.89
N GLU A 201 -1.26 22.10 18.40
CA GLU A 201 -1.04 20.85 17.66
C GLU A 201 -2.34 20.05 17.49
N ILE A 202 -3.21 20.00 18.51
CA ILE A 202 -4.55 19.41 18.40
C ILE A 202 -5.31 20.08 17.24
N GLU A 203 -5.33 21.42 17.19
CA GLU A 203 -6.05 22.13 16.13
C GLU A 203 -5.44 21.88 14.75
N THR A 204 -4.11 21.92 14.66
CA THR A 204 -3.38 21.67 13.41
C THR A 204 -3.66 20.27 12.88
N TYR A 205 -3.44 19.24 13.71
CA TYR A 205 -3.53 17.85 13.28
C TYR A 205 -4.98 17.36 13.13
N ARG A 206 -5.95 17.97 13.83
CA ARG A 206 -7.38 17.74 13.59
C ARG A 206 -7.76 18.08 12.16
N LEU A 207 -7.41 19.27 11.67
CA LEU A 207 -7.72 19.68 10.30
C LEU A 207 -6.92 18.86 9.27
N MET A 208 -5.64 18.58 9.55
CA MET A 208 -4.83 17.70 8.70
C MET A 208 -5.41 16.30 8.54
N ALA A 209 -5.92 15.71 9.63
CA ALA A 209 -6.58 14.42 9.58
C ALA A 209 -7.88 14.48 8.77
N LEU A 210 -8.68 15.54 8.96
CA LEU A 210 -9.95 15.73 8.27
C LEU A 210 -9.83 15.93 6.75
N LEU A 211 -8.66 16.28 6.22
CA LEU A 211 -8.42 16.31 4.76
C LEU A 211 -8.69 14.96 4.09
N ALA A 212 -8.60 13.84 4.81
CA ALA A 212 -8.91 12.52 4.26
C ALA A 212 -10.41 12.24 4.16
N PHE A 213 -11.26 12.95 4.89
CA PHE A 213 -12.70 12.70 4.90
C PHE A 213 -13.37 12.88 3.53
N PRO A 214 -13.19 14.00 2.79
CA PRO A 214 -13.74 14.13 1.44
C PRO A 214 -13.15 13.09 0.48
N VAL A 215 -11.87 12.71 0.66
CA VAL A 215 -11.21 11.65 -0.13
C VAL A 215 -11.87 10.30 0.14
N ALA A 216 -12.25 9.99 1.38
CA ALA A 216 -12.99 8.79 1.73
C ALA A 216 -14.33 8.71 1.00
N GLY A 217 -15.10 9.81 0.96
CA GLY A 217 -16.37 9.86 0.23
C GLY A 217 -16.23 9.59 -1.27
N GLN A 218 -15.27 10.24 -1.92
CA GLN A 218 -14.98 10.03 -3.35
C GLN A 218 -14.53 8.59 -3.63
N THR A 219 -13.65 8.07 -2.77
CA THR A 219 -13.13 6.70 -2.87
C THR A 219 -14.22 5.67 -2.69
N ALA A 220 -15.11 5.84 -1.70
CA ALA A 220 -16.21 4.93 -1.44
C ALA A 220 -17.18 4.84 -2.63
N SER A 221 -17.43 5.97 -3.30
CA SER A 221 -18.23 6.00 -4.54
C SER A 221 -17.56 5.21 -5.67
N ALA A 222 -16.27 5.45 -5.94
CA ALA A 222 -15.52 4.75 -6.98
C ALA A 222 -15.43 3.23 -6.70
N LEU A 223 -15.18 2.85 -5.44
CA LEU A 223 -15.18 1.46 -5.01
C LEU A 223 -16.53 0.78 -5.23
N GLY A 224 -17.63 1.47 -5.01
CA GLY A 224 -18.97 0.92 -5.25
C GLY A 224 -19.15 0.47 -6.70
N THR A 225 -18.65 1.25 -7.67
CA THR A 225 -18.66 0.87 -9.09
C THR A 225 -17.76 -0.34 -9.35
N ILE A 226 -16.53 -0.31 -8.84
CA ILE A 226 -15.56 -1.42 -8.99
C ILE A 226 -16.13 -2.73 -8.44
N GLU A 227 -16.71 -2.70 -7.25
CA GLU A 227 -17.28 -3.88 -6.60
C GLU A 227 -18.50 -4.42 -7.35
N ALA A 228 -19.35 -3.55 -7.91
CA ALA A 228 -20.48 -3.98 -8.72
C ALA A 228 -20.00 -4.69 -10.00
N THR A 229 -19.00 -4.13 -10.69
CA THR A 229 -18.38 -4.78 -11.86
C THR A 229 -17.70 -6.10 -11.48
N ALA A 230 -16.99 -6.13 -10.36
CA ALA A 230 -16.35 -7.33 -9.83
C ALA A 230 -17.37 -8.44 -9.55
N ALA A 231 -18.53 -8.10 -8.98
CA ALA A 231 -19.62 -9.04 -8.71
C ALA A 231 -20.26 -9.57 -10.00
N GLU A 232 -20.45 -8.72 -11.02
CA GLU A 232 -20.95 -9.14 -12.33
C GLU A 232 -19.99 -10.14 -13.00
N LEU A 233 -18.69 -9.86 -12.98
CA LEU A 233 -17.66 -10.76 -13.51
C LEU A 233 -17.60 -12.09 -12.74
N ALA A 234 -17.76 -12.05 -11.42
CA ALA A 234 -17.82 -13.25 -10.58
C ALA A 234 -19.02 -14.14 -10.94
N HIS A 235 -20.17 -13.53 -11.24
CA HIS A 235 -21.36 -14.28 -11.64
C HIS A 235 -21.16 -14.96 -13.00
N LYS A 236 -20.62 -14.24 -13.99
CA LYS A 236 -20.28 -14.80 -15.31
C LYS A 236 -19.30 -15.96 -15.22
N LEU A 237 -18.28 -15.84 -14.37
CA LEU A 237 -17.33 -16.91 -14.10
C LEU A 237 -17.99 -18.20 -13.58
N ALA A 238 -19.11 -18.08 -12.84
CA ALA A 238 -19.83 -19.22 -12.31
C ALA A 238 -20.78 -19.89 -13.33
N GLU A 239 -21.29 -19.14 -14.31
CA GLU A 239 -22.25 -19.62 -15.30
C GLU A 239 -21.60 -20.15 -16.58
N ASP A 240 -20.55 -19.50 -17.07
CA ASP A 240 -19.94 -19.83 -18.37
C ASP A 240 -18.85 -20.89 -18.22
N ALA A 241 -18.84 -21.89 -19.10
CA ALA A 241 -17.80 -22.92 -19.21
C ALA A 241 -17.11 -22.90 -20.58
N ASP A 242 -16.99 -21.71 -21.17
CA ASP A 242 -16.33 -21.50 -22.47
C ASP A 242 -14.92 -20.91 -22.28
N PRO A 243 -13.85 -21.61 -22.72
CA PRO A 243 -12.48 -21.13 -22.62
C PRO A 243 -12.20 -19.76 -23.27
N GLU A 244 -12.93 -19.40 -24.34
CA GLU A 244 -12.73 -18.10 -25.01
C GLU A 244 -13.40 -16.96 -24.22
N ALA A 245 -14.58 -17.22 -23.65
CA ALA A 245 -15.24 -16.31 -22.71
C ALA A 245 -14.38 -16.08 -21.45
N ASP A 246 -13.75 -17.15 -20.94
CA ASP A 246 -12.82 -17.08 -19.80
C ASP A 246 -11.62 -16.14 -20.06
N ARG A 247 -11.05 -16.11 -21.27
CA ARG A 247 -9.97 -15.16 -21.62
C ARG A 247 -10.44 -13.71 -21.60
N LEU A 248 -11.62 -13.43 -22.16
CA LEU A 248 -12.21 -12.09 -22.13
C LEU A 248 -12.55 -11.62 -20.70
N LEU A 249 -12.98 -12.53 -19.83
CA LEU A 249 -13.20 -12.24 -18.41
C LEU A 249 -11.89 -11.92 -17.69
N LEU A 250 -10.79 -12.60 -18.05
CA LEU A 250 -9.47 -12.36 -17.44
C LEU A 250 -8.94 -10.97 -17.79
N ASP A 251 -9.05 -10.55 -19.04
CA ASP A 251 -8.67 -9.20 -19.48
C ASP A 251 -9.45 -8.11 -18.73
N ARG A 252 -10.76 -8.32 -18.52
CA ARG A 252 -11.60 -7.40 -17.75
C ARG A 252 -11.22 -7.36 -16.27
N LEU A 253 -10.93 -8.50 -15.66
CA LEU A 253 -10.46 -8.57 -14.27
C LEU A 253 -9.10 -7.89 -14.09
N ALA A 254 -8.19 -8.06 -15.05
CA ALA A 254 -6.89 -7.39 -15.04
C ALA A 254 -7.04 -5.86 -15.15
N ALA A 255 -7.92 -5.38 -16.02
CA ALA A 255 -8.24 -3.96 -16.12
C ALA A 255 -8.83 -3.40 -14.81
N LEU A 256 -9.77 -4.13 -14.20
CA LEU A 256 -10.39 -3.75 -12.94
C LEU A 256 -9.39 -3.74 -11.77
N ALA A 257 -8.46 -4.70 -11.73
CA ALA A 257 -7.36 -4.72 -10.78
C ALA A 257 -6.46 -3.49 -10.94
N GLY A 258 -6.09 -3.15 -12.19
CA GLY A 258 -5.31 -1.96 -12.49
C GLY A 258 -6.00 -0.65 -12.09
N GLU A 259 -7.31 -0.54 -12.31
CA GLU A 259 -8.10 0.61 -11.85
C GLU A 259 -8.12 0.72 -10.32
N THR A 260 -8.30 -0.40 -9.63
CA THR A 260 -8.33 -0.47 -8.17
C THR A 260 -6.96 -0.10 -7.57
N GLU A 261 -5.87 -0.61 -8.14
CA GLU A 261 -4.49 -0.27 -7.76
C GLU A 261 -4.20 1.22 -7.98
N ALA A 262 -4.63 1.76 -9.12
CA ALA A 262 -4.48 3.19 -9.39
C ALA A 262 -5.24 4.05 -8.37
N LEU A 263 -6.42 3.61 -7.93
CA LEU A 263 -7.18 4.27 -6.87
C LEU A 263 -6.44 4.21 -5.53
N ILE A 264 -5.94 3.04 -5.13
CA ILE A 264 -5.15 2.85 -3.91
C ILE A 264 -3.89 3.73 -3.93
N GLY A 265 -3.17 3.76 -5.05
CA GLY A 265 -1.97 4.57 -5.23
C GLY A 265 -2.22 6.06 -4.98
N ARG A 266 -3.38 6.59 -5.39
CA ARG A 266 -3.75 8.00 -5.19
C ARG A 266 -4.19 8.33 -3.75
N THR A 267 -4.71 7.36 -3.00
CA THR A 267 -5.34 7.62 -1.69
C THR A 267 -4.56 7.11 -0.49
N SER A 268 -3.62 6.19 -0.69
CA SER A 268 -2.85 5.52 0.36
C SER A 268 -2.14 6.50 1.30
N PHE A 269 -1.42 7.49 0.74
CA PHE A 269 -0.75 8.51 1.53
C PHE A 269 -1.73 9.28 2.41
N ARG A 270 -2.86 9.74 1.85
CA ARG A 270 -3.82 10.57 2.59
C ARG A 270 -4.51 9.79 3.72
N PHE A 271 -4.86 8.53 3.51
CA PHE A 271 -5.42 7.68 4.58
C PHE A 271 -4.37 7.35 5.66
N GLY A 272 -3.14 7.03 5.26
CA GLY A 272 -2.04 6.80 6.20
C GLY A 272 -1.73 8.05 7.03
N ALA A 273 -1.70 9.23 6.40
CA ALA A 273 -1.49 10.50 7.05
C ALA A 273 -2.63 10.81 8.04
N ALA A 274 -3.89 10.62 7.66
CA ALA A 274 -5.01 10.86 8.56
C ALA A 274 -4.99 9.97 9.81
N SER A 275 -4.67 8.67 9.65
CA SER A 275 -4.51 7.76 10.79
C SER A 275 -3.38 8.21 11.72
N ALA A 276 -2.22 8.60 11.17
CA ALA A 276 -1.10 9.12 11.96
C ALA A 276 -1.45 10.42 12.69
N TYR A 277 -2.10 11.38 12.00
CA TYR A 277 -2.49 12.66 12.59
C TYR A 277 -3.59 12.51 13.65
N HIS A 278 -4.55 11.60 13.46
CA HIS A 278 -5.52 11.25 14.48
C HIS A 278 -4.84 10.69 15.74
N GLY A 279 -3.82 9.84 15.55
CA GLY A 279 -2.97 9.36 16.65
C GLY A 279 -2.30 10.49 17.43
N ILE A 280 -1.73 11.50 16.74
CA ILE A 280 -1.12 12.67 17.39
C ILE A 280 -2.17 13.47 18.18
N VAL A 281 -3.36 13.70 17.61
CA VAL A 281 -4.43 14.42 18.32
C VAL A 281 -4.79 13.72 19.62
N ARG A 282 -4.94 12.39 19.60
CA ARG A 282 -5.22 11.59 20.80
C ARG A 282 -4.10 11.69 21.83
N GLU A 283 -2.85 11.51 21.40
CA GLU A 283 -1.69 11.63 22.29
C GLU A 283 -1.64 13.01 22.97
N ARG A 284 -1.91 14.09 22.22
CA ARG A 284 -1.92 15.44 22.79
C ARG A 284 -3.06 15.66 23.76
N ILE A 285 -4.26 15.14 23.49
CA ILE A 285 -5.38 15.18 24.45
C ILE A 285 -5.02 14.44 25.73
N ASP A 286 -4.44 13.24 25.62
CA ASP A 286 -4.03 12.46 26.80
C ASP A 286 -2.97 13.21 27.64
N MET A 287 -2.02 13.88 26.97
CA MET A 287 -1.01 14.73 27.63
C MET A 287 -1.60 15.94 28.36
N LEU A 288 -2.75 16.46 27.94
CA LEU A 288 -3.41 17.58 28.63
C LEU A 288 -3.90 17.20 30.03
N ARG A 289 -4.15 15.89 30.28
CA ARG A 289 -4.73 15.38 31.53
C ARG A 289 -5.98 16.19 31.92
N GLU A 290 -6.90 16.29 30.96
CA GLU A 290 -8.09 17.13 31.09
C GLU A 290 -9.06 16.59 32.14
N THR A 291 -9.69 17.50 32.89
CA THR A 291 -10.81 17.21 33.79
C THR A 291 -11.96 18.17 33.52
N HIS A 292 -13.18 17.70 33.81
CA HIS A 292 -14.41 18.42 33.47
C HIS A 292 -14.54 19.78 34.18
N ILE A 293 -15.16 20.71 33.45
CA ILE A 293 -15.75 21.93 33.99
C ILE A 293 -17.26 21.74 33.92
N ASP A 294 -17.97 22.05 35.00
CA ASP A 294 -19.41 21.84 35.09
C ASP A 294 -20.16 22.52 33.94
N GLY A 295 -20.91 21.72 33.18
CA GLY A 295 -21.72 22.19 32.05
C GLY A 295 -20.96 22.34 30.72
N LEU A 296 -19.64 22.09 30.67
CA LEU A 296 -18.85 22.13 29.45
C LEU A 296 -18.38 20.72 29.02
N LEU A 297 -18.28 20.53 27.70
CA LEU A 297 -17.65 19.37 27.11
C LEU A 297 -16.12 19.54 27.17
N THR A 298 -15.37 18.47 27.41
CA THR A 298 -13.90 18.55 27.31
C THR A 298 -13.43 18.57 25.85
N LEU A 299 -12.14 18.87 25.62
CA LEU A 299 -11.58 18.86 24.27
C LEU A 299 -11.55 17.42 23.71
N GLY A 300 -11.20 16.44 24.55
CA GLY A 300 -11.23 15.03 24.20
C GLY A 300 -12.62 14.53 23.83
N GLU A 301 -13.64 14.84 24.63
CA GLU A 301 -15.03 14.48 24.33
C GLU A 301 -15.55 15.15 23.06
N PHE A 302 -15.14 16.40 22.80
CA PHE A 302 -15.43 17.07 21.53
C PHE A 302 -14.80 16.30 20.35
N MET A 303 -13.53 15.91 20.44
CA MET A 303 -12.87 15.14 19.38
C MET A 303 -13.53 13.77 19.16
N GLN A 304 -13.91 13.07 20.22
CA GLN A 304 -14.61 11.79 20.11
C GLN A 304 -15.95 11.91 19.34
N ARG A 305 -16.62 13.07 19.46
CA ARG A 305 -17.91 13.31 18.80
C ARG A 305 -17.77 13.90 17.40
N ARG A 306 -16.71 14.66 17.13
CA ARG A 306 -16.58 15.47 15.90
C ARG A 306 -15.44 15.06 14.97
N LEU A 307 -14.41 14.39 15.48
CA LEU A 307 -13.27 13.89 14.70
C LEU A 307 -13.36 12.36 14.48
N ASP A 308 -13.57 11.59 15.55
CA ASP A 308 -13.52 10.12 15.46
C ASP A 308 -14.49 9.49 14.44
N PRO A 309 -15.74 9.98 14.26
CA PRO A 309 -16.62 9.44 13.24
C PRO A 309 -16.03 9.56 11.82
N ALA A 310 -15.42 10.70 11.51
CA ALA A 310 -14.79 10.92 10.21
C ALA A 310 -13.57 10.00 10.01
N MET A 311 -12.79 9.77 11.07
CA MET A 311 -11.63 8.87 11.02
C MET A 311 -12.07 7.42 10.81
N ARG A 312 -13.12 6.96 11.51
CA ARG A 312 -13.71 5.63 11.26
C ARG A 312 -14.17 5.44 9.82
N THR A 313 -14.73 6.48 9.18
CA THR A 313 -15.08 6.42 7.75
C THR A 313 -13.84 6.28 6.86
N CYS A 314 -12.76 6.99 7.16
CA CYS A 314 -11.49 6.88 6.44
C CYS A 314 -10.91 5.46 6.58
N ASP A 315 -10.85 4.94 7.81
CA ASP A 315 -10.32 3.60 8.10
C ASP A 315 -11.14 2.51 7.41
N ALA A 316 -12.47 2.55 7.52
CA ALA A 316 -13.36 1.59 6.88
C ALA A 316 -13.23 1.63 5.35
N THR A 317 -13.05 2.81 4.76
CA THR A 317 -12.85 2.95 3.32
C THR A 317 -11.50 2.36 2.89
N ALA A 318 -10.43 2.64 3.63
CA ALA A 318 -9.10 2.08 3.36
C ALA A 318 -9.08 0.54 3.50
N GLU A 319 -9.77 0.00 4.50
CA GLU A 319 -9.93 -1.45 4.65
C GLU A 319 -10.75 -2.06 3.51
N ARG A 320 -11.85 -1.41 3.12
CA ARG A 320 -12.67 -1.82 1.97
C ARG A 320 -11.87 -1.82 0.67
N GLN A 321 -10.99 -0.84 0.45
CA GLN A 321 -10.07 -0.84 -0.70
C GLN A 321 -9.22 -2.11 -0.75
N ARG A 322 -8.58 -2.47 0.37
CA ARG A 322 -7.73 -3.68 0.48
C ARG A 322 -8.53 -4.96 0.25
N ALA A 323 -9.71 -5.06 0.87
CA ALA A 323 -10.58 -6.22 0.71
C ALA A 323 -11.04 -6.41 -0.76
N THR A 324 -11.27 -5.32 -1.48
CA THR A 324 -11.71 -5.34 -2.88
C THR A 324 -10.60 -5.77 -3.82
N ILE A 325 -9.38 -5.23 -3.69
CA ILE A 325 -8.25 -5.68 -4.51
C ILE A 325 -7.94 -7.17 -4.25
N ASP A 326 -7.97 -7.61 -2.98
CA ASP A 326 -7.75 -9.01 -2.63
C ASP A 326 -8.81 -9.93 -3.25
N ARG A 327 -10.06 -9.48 -3.32
CA ARG A 327 -11.15 -10.22 -3.96
C ARG A 327 -10.94 -10.34 -5.46
N ILE A 328 -10.58 -9.24 -6.14
CA ILE A 328 -10.29 -9.23 -7.57
C ILE A 328 -9.11 -10.15 -7.89
N ALA A 329 -8.03 -10.08 -7.09
CA ALA A 329 -6.86 -10.94 -7.25
C ALA A 329 -7.20 -12.43 -7.13
N ARG A 330 -8.02 -12.82 -6.15
CA ARG A 330 -8.49 -14.20 -6.00
C ARG A 330 -9.32 -14.67 -7.21
N MET A 331 -10.21 -13.83 -7.72
CA MET A 331 -11.02 -14.17 -8.91
C MET A 331 -10.13 -14.35 -10.15
N ALA A 332 -9.16 -13.46 -10.35
CA ALA A 332 -8.20 -13.57 -11.45
C ALA A 332 -7.38 -14.86 -11.34
N GLN A 333 -6.93 -15.23 -10.13
CA GLN A 333 -6.21 -16.48 -9.88
C GLN A 333 -7.08 -17.71 -10.20
N MET A 334 -8.33 -17.75 -9.74
CA MET A 334 -9.24 -18.87 -10.01
C MET A 334 -9.49 -19.05 -11.51
N LEU A 335 -9.70 -17.95 -12.23
CA LEU A 335 -9.90 -17.96 -13.67
C LEU A 335 -8.64 -18.42 -14.41
N ASN A 336 -7.47 -17.94 -14.01
CA ASN A 336 -6.20 -18.39 -14.60
C ASN A 336 -6.00 -19.90 -14.43
N THR A 337 -6.24 -20.44 -13.23
CA THR A 337 -6.19 -21.90 -13.00
C THR A 337 -7.17 -22.65 -13.89
N ARG A 338 -8.39 -22.14 -14.10
CA ARG A 338 -9.40 -22.78 -14.94
C ARG A 338 -8.98 -22.82 -16.41
N VAL A 339 -8.42 -21.71 -16.91
CA VAL A 339 -7.87 -21.62 -18.29
C VAL A 339 -6.71 -22.60 -18.47
N GLU A 340 -5.80 -22.69 -17.49
CA GLU A 340 -4.67 -23.64 -17.51
C GLU A 340 -5.17 -25.09 -17.58
N VAL A 341 -6.14 -25.47 -16.74
CA VAL A 341 -6.75 -26.81 -16.74
C VAL A 341 -7.45 -27.12 -18.07
N ALA A 342 -8.17 -26.15 -18.65
CA ALA A 342 -8.84 -26.33 -19.94
C ALA A 342 -7.83 -26.53 -21.09
N ALA A 343 -6.71 -25.81 -21.06
CA ALA A 343 -5.62 -25.96 -22.03
C ALA A 343 -4.92 -27.33 -21.89
N GLU A 344 -4.70 -27.80 -20.65
CA GLU A 344 -4.14 -29.12 -20.39
C GLU A 344 -5.08 -30.24 -20.86
N ALA A 345 -6.38 -30.13 -20.58
CA ALA A 345 -7.39 -31.08 -21.06
C ALA A 345 -7.45 -31.15 -22.59
N THR A 346 -7.34 -30.01 -23.27
CA THR A 346 -7.28 -29.94 -24.75
C THR A 346 -6.03 -30.63 -25.28
N SER A 347 -4.88 -30.41 -24.65
CA SER A 347 -3.61 -31.04 -25.01
C SER A 347 -3.67 -32.56 -24.81
N ALA A 348 -4.26 -33.02 -23.71
CA ALA A 348 -4.46 -34.45 -23.43
C ALA A 348 -5.41 -35.10 -24.46
N ALA A 349 -6.50 -34.43 -24.83
CA ALA A 349 -7.43 -34.91 -25.86
C ALA A 349 -6.76 -35.02 -27.24
N LEU A 350 -5.91 -34.06 -27.60
CA LEU A 350 -5.12 -34.09 -28.83
C LEU A 350 -4.16 -35.28 -28.86
N LEU A 351 -3.39 -35.50 -27.79
CA LEU A 351 -2.48 -36.64 -27.65
C LEU A 351 -3.24 -37.98 -27.72
N ALA A 352 -4.37 -38.11 -27.03
CA ALA A 352 -5.22 -39.30 -27.12
C ALA A 352 -5.74 -39.56 -28.55
N SER A 353 -6.10 -38.50 -29.27
CA SER A 353 -6.50 -38.62 -30.68
C SER A 353 -5.35 -39.07 -31.59
N MET A 354 -4.13 -38.61 -31.31
CA MET A 354 -2.92 -39.02 -32.03
C MET A 354 -2.59 -40.48 -31.76
N ASP A 355 -2.62 -40.92 -30.50
CA ASP A 355 -2.37 -42.30 -30.13
C ASP A 355 -3.38 -43.26 -30.78
N LYS A 356 -4.67 -42.89 -30.77
CA LYS A 356 -5.71 -43.67 -31.47
C LYS A 356 -5.44 -43.78 -32.98
N ARG A 357 -5.02 -42.67 -33.62
CA ARG A 357 -4.66 -42.68 -35.06
C ARG A 357 -3.43 -43.53 -35.33
N ALA A 358 -2.38 -43.41 -34.51
CA ALA A 358 -1.17 -44.21 -34.62
C ALA A 358 -1.45 -45.70 -34.44
N GLY A 359 -2.25 -46.07 -33.44
CA GLY A 359 -2.70 -47.46 -33.23
C GLY A 359 -3.50 -48.02 -34.41
N MET A 360 -4.33 -47.19 -35.05
CA MET A 360 -5.08 -47.59 -36.25
C MET A 360 -4.18 -47.76 -37.47
N GLN A 361 -3.17 -46.90 -37.64
CA GLN A 361 -2.14 -47.05 -38.67
C GLN A 361 -1.33 -48.33 -38.46
N LEU A 362 -0.96 -48.65 -37.22
CA LEU A 362 -0.27 -49.90 -36.88
C LEU A 362 -1.11 -51.13 -37.23
N LYS A 363 -2.41 -51.12 -36.94
CA LYS A 363 -3.31 -52.24 -37.31
C LYS A 363 -3.41 -52.41 -38.82
N LEU A 364 -3.56 -51.31 -39.58
CA LEU A 364 -3.61 -51.37 -41.04
C LEU A 364 -2.29 -51.92 -41.61
N GLN A 365 -1.15 -51.46 -41.10
CA GLN A 365 0.17 -51.97 -41.49
C GLN A 365 0.30 -53.47 -41.21
N GLN A 366 -0.09 -53.93 -40.01
CA GLN A 366 -0.09 -55.36 -39.67
C GLN A 366 -1.02 -56.18 -40.57
N THR A 367 -2.12 -55.60 -41.04
CA THR A 367 -3.04 -56.27 -41.96
C THR A 367 -2.39 -56.44 -43.34
N VAL A 368 -1.68 -55.43 -43.83
CA VAL A 368 -0.91 -55.49 -45.09
C VAL A 368 0.26 -56.46 -44.97
N GLU A 369 0.94 -56.50 -43.83
CA GLU A 369 2.02 -57.45 -43.55
C GLU A 369 1.51 -58.90 -43.56
N GLY A 370 0.34 -59.16 -42.96
CA GLY A 370 -0.32 -60.47 -43.02
C GLY A 370 -0.64 -60.92 -44.44
N LEU A 371 -1.15 -60.00 -45.28
CA LEU A 371 -1.42 -60.28 -46.69
C LEU A 371 -0.12 -60.52 -47.49
N SER A 372 0.93 -59.75 -47.20
CA SER A 372 2.25 -59.91 -47.84
C SER A 372 2.87 -61.28 -47.53
N THR A 373 2.64 -61.82 -46.33
CA THR A 373 3.10 -63.15 -45.94
C THR A 373 2.48 -64.23 -46.83
N ALA A 374 1.18 -64.13 -47.10
CA ALA A 374 0.48 -65.05 -47.99
C ALA A 374 1.01 -64.94 -49.44
N ALA A 375 1.23 -63.71 -49.93
CA ALA A 375 1.77 -63.47 -51.26
C ALA A 375 3.20 -64.04 -51.42
N ILE A 376 4.08 -63.78 -50.45
CA ILE A 376 5.47 -64.28 -50.44
C ILE A 376 5.48 -65.81 -50.40
N ALA A 377 4.65 -66.43 -49.57
CA ALA A 377 4.57 -67.89 -49.50
C ALA A 377 4.11 -68.50 -50.83
N TYR A 378 3.11 -67.90 -51.49
CA TYR A 378 2.65 -68.32 -52.81
C TYR A 378 3.77 -68.23 -53.87
N TYR A 379 4.46 -67.09 -53.94
CA TYR A 379 5.57 -66.90 -54.88
C TYR A 379 6.76 -67.84 -54.59
N ALA A 380 7.08 -68.09 -53.32
CA ALA A 380 8.16 -69.00 -52.93
C ALA A 380 7.87 -70.45 -53.34
N VAL A 381 6.63 -70.92 -53.15
CA VAL A 381 6.21 -72.26 -53.63
C VAL A 381 6.23 -72.33 -55.15
N GLY A 382 5.74 -71.29 -55.84
CA GLY A 382 5.81 -71.19 -57.30
C GLY A 382 7.24 -71.19 -57.84
N LEU A 383 8.18 -70.53 -57.15
CA LEU A 383 9.59 -70.51 -57.53
C LEU A 383 10.26 -71.88 -57.31
N LEU A 384 9.88 -72.61 -56.25
CA LEU A 384 10.40 -73.94 -55.95
C LEU A 384 9.92 -75.01 -56.95
N PHE A 385 8.77 -74.77 -57.58
CA PHE A 385 8.19 -75.69 -58.57
C PHE A 385 9.10 -75.87 -59.79
N PHE A 386 9.69 -74.80 -60.32
CA PHE A 386 10.55 -74.85 -61.52
C PHE A 386 11.79 -75.76 -61.39
N PRO A 387 12.64 -75.63 -60.35
CA PRO A 387 13.79 -76.51 -60.19
C PRO A 387 13.37 -77.96 -59.89
N LEU A 388 12.28 -78.19 -59.16
CA LEU A 388 11.75 -79.54 -58.93
C LEU A 388 11.26 -80.19 -60.21
N LYS A 389 10.63 -79.42 -61.10
CA LYS A 389 10.20 -79.91 -62.41
C LYS A 389 11.38 -80.19 -63.35
N ALA A 390 12.45 -79.39 -63.26
CA ALA A 390 13.70 -79.65 -63.97
C ALA A 390 14.37 -80.95 -63.45
N LEU A 391 14.27 -81.24 -62.15
CA LEU A 391 14.78 -82.47 -61.56
C LEU A 391 13.96 -83.71 -61.96
N GLU A 392 12.63 -83.59 -62.03
CA GLU A 392 11.73 -84.64 -62.55
C GLU A 392 12.07 -85.02 -64.01
N ALA A 393 12.52 -84.05 -64.84
CA ALA A 393 12.98 -84.33 -66.20
C ALA A 393 14.27 -85.16 -66.26
N ILE A 394 15.11 -85.12 -65.22
CA ILE A 394 16.38 -85.85 -65.14
C ILE A 394 16.21 -87.20 -64.42
N TRP A 395 15.21 -87.33 -63.54
CA TRP A 395 14.94 -88.52 -62.75
C TRP A 395 13.47 -88.96 -62.86
N PRO A 396 13.12 -89.89 -63.79
CA PRO A 396 11.73 -90.25 -64.10
C PRO A 396 10.93 -90.91 -62.96
N ARG A 397 11.60 -91.36 -61.90
CA ARG A 397 10.97 -91.91 -60.68
C ARG A 397 10.58 -90.83 -59.64
N PHE A 398 10.89 -89.56 -59.89
CA PHE A 398 10.65 -88.45 -58.98
C PHE A 398 9.49 -87.59 -59.49
N SER A 399 8.41 -87.46 -58.72
CA SER A 399 7.29 -86.58 -59.09
C SER A 399 7.44 -85.20 -58.45
N ALA A 400 7.59 -84.15 -59.28
CA ALA A 400 7.67 -82.79 -58.76
C ALA A 400 6.36 -82.37 -58.07
N THR A 401 5.21 -82.86 -58.54
CA THR A 401 3.89 -82.57 -57.94
C THR A 401 3.79 -83.06 -56.49
N VAL A 402 4.26 -84.29 -56.21
CA VAL A 402 4.28 -84.84 -54.85
C VAL A 402 5.30 -84.11 -53.98
N ALA A 403 6.49 -83.83 -54.53
CA ALA A 403 7.53 -83.08 -53.81
C ALA A 403 7.09 -81.66 -53.44
N VAL A 404 6.40 -80.96 -54.33
CA VAL A 404 5.83 -79.62 -54.10
C VAL A 404 4.69 -79.69 -53.10
N GLY A 405 3.83 -80.71 -53.15
CA GLY A 405 2.77 -80.94 -52.16
C GLY A 405 3.29 -81.13 -50.74
N ILE A 406 4.45 -81.79 -50.59
CA ILE A 406 5.13 -81.96 -49.29
C ILE A 406 5.89 -80.69 -48.89
N ALA A 407 6.54 -80.01 -49.84
CA ALA A 407 7.34 -78.82 -49.59
C ALA A 407 6.49 -77.58 -49.31
N ALA A 408 5.30 -77.44 -49.89
CA ALA A 408 4.42 -76.29 -49.72
C ALA A 408 4.10 -75.96 -48.25
N PRO A 409 3.62 -76.90 -47.41
CA PRO A 409 3.38 -76.60 -45.99
C PRO A 409 4.68 -76.25 -45.23
N LEU A 410 5.82 -76.87 -45.60
CA LEU A 410 7.12 -76.52 -45.01
C LEU A 410 7.55 -75.09 -45.37
N VAL A 411 7.39 -74.67 -46.62
CA VAL A 411 7.70 -73.31 -47.08
C VAL A 411 6.80 -72.28 -46.39
N VAL A 412 5.50 -72.56 -46.27
CA VAL A 412 4.56 -71.67 -45.55
C VAL A 412 4.98 -71.51 -44.08
N ILE A 413 5.29 -72.62 -43.39
CA ILE A 413 5.76 -72.58 -41.99
C ILE A 413 7.10 -71.84 -41.88
N LEU A 414 8.00 -72.02 -42.84
CA LEU A 414 9.32 -71.39 -42.82
C LEU A 414 9.24 -69.87 -43.07
N VAL A 415 8.43 -69.42 -44.03
CA VAL A 415 8.15 -68.01 -44.29
C VAL A 415 7.47 -67.36 -43.08
N TRP A 416 6.48 -68.04 -42.50
CA TRP A 416 5.81 -67.58 -41.28
C TRP A 416 6.78 -67.44 -40.11
N ARG A 417 7.60 -68.46 -39.83
CA ARG A 417 8.60 -68.42 -38.75
C ARG A 417 9.68 -67.37 -38.98
N SER A 418 10.13 -67.20 -40.23
CA SER A 418 11.10 -66.17 -40.59
C SER A 418 10.53 -64.80 -40.28
N LEU A 419 9.40 -64.42 -40.89
CA LEU A 419 8.78 -63.11 -40.65
C LEU A 419 8.41 -62.89 -39.18
N TYR A 420 7.92 -63.92 -38.49
CA TYR A 420 7.64 -63.87 -37.06
C TYR A 420 8.90 -63.63 -36.21
N SER A 421 10.04 -64.25 -36.57
CA SER A 421 11.30 -64.07 -35.86
C SER A 421 11.93 -62.68 -36.07
N TRP A 422 11.78 -62.12 -37.28
CA TRP A 422 12.22 -60.75 -37.59
C TRP A 422 11.38 -59.72 -36.85
N ARG A 423 10.07 -59.95 -36.77
CA ARG A 423 9.15 -59.13 -35.96
C ARG A 423 9.53 -59.12 -34.48
N ARG A 424 9.83 -60.30 -33.90
CA ARG A 424 10.25 -60.41 -32.50
C ARG A 424 11.57 -59.71 -32.19
N LYS A 425 12.44 -59.52 -33.19
CA LYS A 425 13.69 -58.74 -33.04
C LYS A 425 13.39 -57.23 -33.07
N LEU A 426 12.55 -56.77 -33.99
CA LEU A 426 12.17 -55.35 -34.12
C LEU A 426 11.31 -54.85 -32.94
N GLU A 427 10.43 -55.67 -32.39
CA GLU A 427 9.66 -55.36 -31.17
C GLU A 427 10.56 -55.30 -29.92
N ARG A 428 11.72 -55.99 -29.93
CA ARG A 428 12.69 -55.93 -28.82
C ARG A 428 13.54 -54.67 -28.83
N ASP A 429 13.85 -54.15 -30.03
CA ASP A 429 14.64 -52.92 -30.20
C ASP A 429 13.82 -51.64 -30.03
N SER A 430 12.48 -51.71 -30.12
CA SER A 430 11.59 -50.55 -29.97
C SER A 430 11.00 -50.36 -28.56
N THR A 431 11.30 -51.24 -27.59
CA THR A 431 11.04 -50.97 -26.17
C THR A 431 12.03 -49.92 -25.65
N PRO A 432 11.59 -48.72 -25.23
CA PRO A 432 12.51 -47.74 -24.66
C PRO A 432 13.11 -48.33 -23.38
N ARG A 433 14.44 -48.34 -23.34
CA ARG A 433 15.23 -48.64 -22.15
C ARG A 433 14.84 -47.61 -21.10
N ASN A 434 13.94 -48.00 -20.21
CA ASN A 434 13.46 -47.21 -19.08
C ASN A 434 14.68 -46.72 -18.28
N GLU A 435 15.06 -45.46 -18.49
CA GLU A 435 16.03 -44.76 -17.65
C GLU A 435 15.37 -44.57 -16.28
N ARG A 436 15.56 -45.57 -15.43
CA ARG A 436 15.56 -45.34 -13.98
C ARG A 436 16.62 -44.30 -13.67
N ARG A 437 16.20 -43.19 -13.05
CA ARG A 437 16.97 -42.42 -12.07
C ARG A 437 16.10 -41.34 -11.45
N PRO A 438 16.47 -40.90 -10.25
CA PRO A 438 16.25 -41.53 -8.94
C PRO A 438 15.00 -41.01 -8.22
#